data_AF-A0AAJ5Z727-F1
#
_entry.id   AF-A0AAJ5Z727-F1
#
_cell.length_a   1.000
_cell.length_b   1.000
_cell.length_c   1.000
_cell.angle_alpha   90.00
_cell.angle_beta   90.00
_cell.angle_gamma   90.00
#
_symmetry.space_group_name_H-M   'P 1'
#
loop_
_entity.id
_entity.type
_entity.pdbx_description
1 polymer ?
#
loop_
_entity_poly.entity_id
_entity_poly.type
_entity_poly.pdbx_seq_one_letter_code
_entity_poly.pdbx_strand_id
1 'polypeptide(L)' 'MITVTDTKGQKHHLALDAIAKVSEASLSSRWHGIRSYIKTFDGDELGVREDAQQVLAQIEARSV' A
#
# COMPACT_ATOMS: atom_id res chain seq x y z
N MET A 1 -11.96 -2.18 4.05
CA MET A 1 -11.41 -1.46 2.88
C MET A 1 -10.42 -0.43 3.36
N ILE A 2 -9.22 -0.34 2.78
CA ILE A 2 -8.23 0.70 3.12
C ILE A 2 -8.13 1.75 2.02
N THR A 3 -7.62 2.92 2.36
CA THR A 3 -7.31 3.97 1.39
C THR A 3 -5.83 4.29 1.46
N VAL A 4 -5.19 4.29 0.30
CA VAL A 4 -3.76 4.56 0.14
C VAL A 4 -3.53 5.55 -0.99
N THR A 5 -2.38 6.22 -0.99
CA THR A 5 -2.08 7.29 -1.93
C THR A 5 -0.87 6.91 -2.77
N ASP A 6 -1.03 6.83 -4.09
CA ASP A 6 0.09 6.61 -5.01
C ASP A 6 1.01 7.85 -5.05
N THR A 7 2.22 7.65 -5.58
CA THR A 7 3.20 8.69 -5.90
C THR A 7 2.64 9.87 -6.69
N LYS A 8 1.64 9.65 -7.55
CA LYS A 8 0.98 10.71 -8.32
C LYS A 8 -0.07 11.49 -7.52
N GLY A 9 -0.24 11.20 -6.22
CA GLY A 9 -1.25 11.80 -5.36
C GLY A 9 -2.66 11.24 -5.56
N GLN A 10 -2.80 10.15 -6.33
CA GLN A 10 -4.07 9.49 -6.56
C GLN A 10 -4.42 8.60 -5.38
N LYS A 11 -5.69 8.63 -4.95
CA LYS A 11 -6.19 7.76 -3.88
C LYS A 11 -6.71 6.46 -4.46
N HIS A 12 -6.25 5.36 -3.91
CA HIS A 12 -6.69 4.01 -4.25
C HIS A 12 -7.43 3.42 -3.06
N HIS A 13 -8.61 2.87 -3.33
CA HIS A 13 -9.44 2.19 -2.33
C HIS A 13 -9.32 0.69 -2.57
N LEU A 14 -8.67 -0.01 -1.64
CA LEU A 14 -8.41 -1.44 -1.76
C LEU A 14 -9.30 -2.22 -0.80
N ALA A 15 -9.97 -3.24 -1.32
CA ALA A 15 -10.60 -4.26 -0.49
C ALA A 15 -9.52 -4.99 0.31
N LEU A 16 -9.80 -5.32 1.57
CA LEU A 16 -8.83 -6.02 2.43
C LEU A 16 -8.48 -7.39 1.84
N ASP A 17 -9.51 -8.10 1.37
CA ASP A 17 -9.39 -9.41 0.74
C ASP A 17 -8.63 -9.38 -0.59
N ALA A 18 -8.54 -8.22 -1.25
CA ALA A 18 -7.78 -8.08 -2.49
C ALA A 18 -6.26 -7.89 -2.24
N ILE A 19 -5.84 -7.64 -1.00
CA ILE A 19 -4.43 -7.39 -0.65
C ILE A 19 -3.74 -8.73 -0.40
N ALA A 20 -2.84 -9.11 -1.31
CA ALA A 20 -2.06 -10.34 -1.17
C ALA A 20 -0.81 -10.12 -0.29
N LYS A 21 -0.17 -8.95 -0.39
CA LYS A 21 1.08 -8.66 0.32
C LYS A 21 1.31 -7.15 0.44
N VAL A 22 1.88 -6.73 1.56
CA VAL A 22 2.44 -5.38 1.76
C VAL A 22 3.94 -5.52 1.97
N SER A 23 4.74 -4.65 1.37
CA SER A 23 6.21 -4.68 1.49
C SER A 23 6.78 -3.29 1.59
N GLU A 24 7.86 -3.15 2.36
CA GLU A 24 8.57 -1.88 2.45
C GLU A 24 9.29 -1.57 1.14
N ALA A 25 9.27 -0.30 0.75
CA ALA A 25 10.00 0.14 -0.41
C ALA A 25 11.50 0.22 -0.10
N SER A 26 12.32 -0.20 -1.07
CA SER A 26 13.77 -0.06 -1.00
C SER A 26 14.19 1.41 -0.91
N LEU A 27 15.41 1.67 -0.42
CA LEU A 27 15.96 3.02 -0.31
C LEU A 27 15.91 3.81 -1.63
N SER A 28 16.18 3.16 -2.77
CA SER A 28 16.08 3.79 -4.09
C SER A 28 14.65 4.22 -4.43
N SER A 29 13.64 3.41 -4.09
CA SER A 29 12.24 3.73 -4.35
C SER A 29 11.72 4.89 -3.49
N ARG A 30 12.28 5.06 -2.27
CA ARG A 30 11.97 6.19 -1.39
C ARG A 30 12.37 7.54 -1.99
N TRP A 31 13.44 7.59 -2.79
CA TRP A 31 13.81 8.80 -3.54
C TRP A 31 12.75 9.22 -4.56
N HIS A 32 11.99 8.26 -5.08
CA HIS A 32 10.86 8.50 -5.98
C HIS A 32 9.53 8.71 -5.23
N GLY A 33 9.56 8.81 -3.90
CA GLY A 33 8.38 9.06 -3.07
C GLY A 33 7.55 7.81 -2.75
N ILE A 34 8.00 6.61 -3.15
CA ILE A 34 7.35 5.34 -2.79
C ILE A 34 7.90 4.88 -1.44
N ARG A 35 7.03 4.69 -0.45
CA ARG A 35 7.40 4.20 0.89
C ARG A 35 7.04 2.74 1.12
N SER A 36 6.00 2.24 0.46
CA SER A 36 5.67 0.81 0.46
C SER A 36 5.05 0.38 -0.86
N TYR A 37 5.04 -0.93 -1.08
CA TYR A 37 4.40 -1.59 -2.20
C TYR A 37 3.27 -2.47 -1.70
N ILE A 38 2.13 -2.39 -2.35
CA ILE A 38 0.98 -3.25 -2.10
C ILE A 38 0.76 -4.10 -3.33
N LYS A 39 0.86 -5.42 -3.15
CA LYS A 39 0.54 -6.38 -4.20
C LYS A 39 -0.85 -6.92 -3.98
N THR A 40 -1.68 -6.86 -5.01
CA THR A 40 -3.02 -7.42 -5.02
C THR A 40 -3.02 -8.88 -5.52
N PHE A 41 -4.08 -9.62 -5.23
CA PHE A 41 -4.23 -11.01 -5.71
C PHE A 41 -4.30 -11.13 -7.24
N ASP A 42 -4.76 -10.07 -7.93
CA ASP A 42 -4.78 -10.00 -9.39
C ASP A 42 -3.37 -9.86 -10.00
N GLY A 43 -2.36 -9.60 -9.17
CA GLY A 43 -0.97 -9.43 -9.58
C GLY A 43 -0.54 -7.98 -9.76
N ASP A 44 -1.46 -7.03 -9.63
CA ASP A 44 -1.16 -5.59 -9.66
C ASP A 44 -0.32 -5.18 -8.44
N GLU A 45 0.70 -4.35 -8.67
CA GLU A 45 1.57 -3.80 -7.64
C GLU A 45 1.46 -2.27 -7.61
N LEU A 46 1.04 -1.73 -6.47
CA LEU A 46 0.86 -0.32 -6.24
C LEU A 46 1.96 0.23 -5.34
N GLY A 47 2.73 1.18 -5.85
CA GLY A 47 3.67 1.96 -5.05
C GLY A 47 2.94 3.08 -4.32
N VAL A 48 2.95 3.08 -2.99
CA VAL A 48 2.21 4.05 -2.17
C VAL A 48 3.14 4.91 -1.32
N ARG A 49 2.66 6.09 -0.94
CA ARG A 49 3.40 7.07 -0.14
C ARG A 49 3.34 6.80 1.36
N GLU A 50 2.40 5.96 1.78
CA GLU A 50 2.28 5.48 3.15
C GLU A 50 3.36 4.44 3.46
N ASP A 51 3.90 4.50 4.67
CA ASP A 51 4.83 3.46 5.15
C ASP A 51 4.08 2.13 5.36
N ALA A 52 4.77 0.99 5.19
CA ALA A 52 4.15 -0.33 5.27
C ALA A 52 3.40 -0.55 6.60
N GLN A 53 3.95 -0.01 7.69
CA GLN A 53 3.32 -0.07 9.02
C GLN A 53 2.01 0.73 9.09
N GLN A 54 1.89 1.87 8.39
CA GLN A 54 0.63 2.61 8.33
C GLN A 54 -0.42 1.83 7.54
N VAL A 55 -0.02 1.21 6.43
CA VAL A 55 -0.91 0.34 5.64
C VAL A 55 -1.38 -0.85 6.48
N LEU A 56 -0.47 -1.49 7.22
CA LEU A 56 -0.80 -2.63 8.09
C LEU A 56 -1.77 -2.23 9.21
N ALA A 57 -1.51 -1.12 9.90
CA ALA A 57 -2.42 -0.59 10.92
C ALA A 57 -3.82 -0.29 10.35
N GLN A 58 -3.91 0.18 9.10
CA GLN A 58 -5.19 0.38 8.44
C GLN A 58 -5.94 -0.93 8.15
N ILE A 59 -5.21 -1.99 7.80
CA ILE A 59 -5.75 -3.35 7.59
C ILE A 59 -6.28 -3.88 8.92
N GLU A 60 -5.43 -3.92 9.95
CA GLU A 60 -5.78 -4.44 11.28
C GLU A 60 -6.98 -3.74 11.90
N ALA A 61 -7.04 -2.40 11.81
CA ALA A 61 -8.15 -1.62 12.34
C ALA A 61 -9.51 -1.89 11.67
N ARG A 62 -9.51 -2.58 10.51
CA ARG A 62 -10.71 -2.81 9.68
C ARG A 62 -10.99 -4.29 9.42
N SER A 63 -10.20 -5.17 10.03
CA SER A 63 -10.39 -6.62 10.03
C SER A 63 -11.25 -7.10 11.22
N VAL A 64 -11.86 -6.17 11.97
CA VAL A 64 -12.69 -6.41 13.16
C VAL A 64 -14.17 -6.38 12.83
#